data_AF-A0A508AEQ9-F1
#
_entry.id   AF-A0A508AEQ9-F1
#
_cell.length_a   1.000
_cell.length_b   1.000
_cell.length_c   1.000
_cell.angle_alpha   90.00
_cell.angle_beta   90.00
_cell.angle_gamma   90.00
#
_symmetry.space_group_name_H-M   'P 1'
#
loop_
_entity.id
_entity.type
_entity.pdbx_description
1 polymer ?
#
loop_
_entity_poly.entity_id
_entity_poly.type
_entity_poly.pdbx_seq_one_letter_code
_entity_poly.pdbx_strand_id
1 'polypeptide(L)'
;MLGFMRRLVGQPQQRRAPKGTAAVEQAATLGTMSTPARPIAYDAGLVPALKQDHNDLVALFDEIGSCARHDRFEEIPPLLTRFKMNLEAHLIAENVRFYNYVERALEGDSENTMLIRSFRREMNAIARGVVDFVKKYQLNAFDEASKSAFIDDYQAVGDLLAQRIQREEASLYPLYQPA
;
A
#
# COMPACT_ATOMS: atom_id res chain seq x y z
N MET A 1 21.73 24.73 27.27
CA MET A 1 20.86 23.96 28.18
C MET A 1 20.93 22.49 27.75
N LEU A 2 21.90 21.72 28.27
CA LEU A 2 21.71 20.73 29.36
C LEU A 2 20.50 19.82 29.08
N GLY A 3 20.62 18.52 28.80
CA GLY A 3 21.50 17.53 29.42
C GLY A 3 20.76 16.87 30.58
N PHE A 4 20.10 15.73 30.37
CA PHE A 4 19.51 14.91 31.45
C PHE A 4 19.94 13.44 31.33
N MET A 5 20.97 13.15 32.12
CA MET A 5 21.21 11.92 32.91
C MET A 5 21.44 10.56 32.25
N ARG A 6 22.74 10.36 32.03
CA ARG A 6 23.59 9.16 32.19
C ARG A 6 23.30 8.30 33.44
N ARG A 7 23.32 6.96 33.26
CA ARG A 7 24.01 5.87 34.03
C ARG A 7 23.17 4.59 33.93
N LEU A 8 23.72 3.48 33.45
CA LEU A 8 24.51 2.55 34.28
C LEU A 8 25.73 2.01 33.53
N VAL A 9 26.88 2.12 34.19
CA VAL A 9 28.17 1.51 33.87
C VAL A 9 28.25 0.18 34.61
N GLY A 10 28.69 -0.87 33.93
CA GLY A 10 29.11 -2.13 34.54
C GLY A 10 29.99 -2.90 33.55
N GLN A 11 31.31 -2.85 33.78
CA GLN A 11 32.36 -3.52 33.01
C GLN A 11 32.33 -5.06 33.15
N PRO A 12 33.06 -5.79 32.29
CA PRO A 12 32.93 -7.23 32.12
C PRO A 12 33.68 -7.99 33.22
N GLN A 13 33.09 -9.08 33.71
CA GLN A 13 33.79 -10.04 34.57
C GLN A 13 33.63 -11.46 34.01
N GLN A 14 34.75 -12.01 33.56
CA GLN A 14 34.91 -13.41 33.17
C GLN A 14 34.47 -14.34 34.29
N ARG A 15 33.69 -15.37 33.96
CA ARG A 15 33.54 -16.58 34.79
C ARG A 15 33.71 -17.83 33.93
N ARG A 16 34.47 -18.75 34.51
CA ARG A 16 35.02 -19.99 33.98
C ARG A 16 33.95 -21.01 33.57
N ALA A 17 34.30 -21.87 32.62
CA ALA A 17 33.61 -23.12 32.33
C ALA A 17 33.81 -24.16 33.44
N PRO A 18 32.81 -25.04 33.64
CA PRO A 18 33.07 -26.45 33.91
C PRO A 18 32.34 -27.39 32.92
N LYS A 19 32.95 -28.57 32.75
CA LYS A 19 32.57 -29.69 31.87
C LYS A 19 31.41 -30.53 32.45
N GLY A 20 30.74 -31.27 31.56
CA GLY A 20 29.83 -32.39 31.85
C GLY A 20 28.37 -31.95 31.89
N THR A 21 27.37 -32.64 31.35
CA THR A 21 27.22 -34.06 30.98
C THR A 21 25.97 -34.16 30.08
N ALA A 22 25.89 -35.26 29.33
CA ALA A 22 24.82 -35.71 28.45
C ALA A 22 23.37 -35.33 28.84
N ALA A 23 22.60 -34.87 27.85
CA ALA A 23 21.20 -35.25 27.59
C ALA A 23 20.58 -34.25 26.58
N VAL A 24 20.80 -34.46 25.28
CA VAL A 24 19.92 -33.88 24.26
C VAL A 24 19.74 -34.92 23.15
N GLU A 25 18.96 -35.95 23.47
CA GLU A 25 18.25 -36.71 22.46
C GLU A 25 16.78 -36.56 22.80
N GLN A 26 15.98 -36.26 21.77
CA GLN A 26 14.50 -36.10 21.79
C GLN A 26 13.97 -34.74 22.23
N ALA A 27 13.89 -33.82 21.25
CA ALA A 27 12.73 -32.96 21.11
C ALA A 27 12.57 -32.49 19.65
N ALA A 28 11.48 -32.94 19.04
CA ALA A 28 10.76 -32.29 17.94
C ALA A 28 11.49 -32.14 16.59
N THR A 29 11.44 -33.21 15.80
CA THR A 29 11.10 -33.10 14.38
C THR A 29 9.71 -32.45 14.24
N LEU A 30 9.65 -31.12 14.37
CA LEU A 30 8.55 -30.34 13.81
C LEU A 30 8.73 -30.37 12.29
N GLY A 31 8.19 -31.44 11.68
CA GLY A 31 7.87 -31.42 10.28
C GLY A 31 6.96 -30.23 10.04
N THR A 32 7.50 -29.21 9.39
CA THR A 32 6.73 -28.11 8.83
C THR A 32 5.77 -28.73 7.83
N MET A 33 4.58 -29.12 8.28
CA MET A 33 3.46 -29.35 7.38
C MET A 33 3.12 -27.97 6.81
N SER A 34 3.80 -27.61 5.73
CA SER A 34 3.37 -26.57 4.83
C SER A 34 2.04 -27.04 4.26
N THR A 35 0.94 -26.71 4.94
CA THR A 35 -0.40 -26.87 4.39
C THR A 35 -0.37 -26.21 3.01
N PRO A 36 -0.65 -26.92 1.91
CA PRO A 36 -0.64 -26.30 0.61
C PRO A 36 -1.61 -25.13 0.65
N ALA A 37 -1.10 -23.93 0.36
CA ALA A 37 -1.92 -22.73 0.31
C ALA A 37 -3.09 -23.01 -0.63
N ARG A 38 -4.31 -22.90 -0.10
CA ARG A 38 -5.54 -23.17 -0.85
C ARG A 38 -5.48 -22.32 -2.13
N PRO A 39 -5.73 -22.89 -3.31
CA PRO A 39 -5.71 -22.12 -4.55
C PRO A 39 -6.66 -20.93 -4.41
N ILE A 40 -6.19 -19.73 -4.76
CA ILE A 40 -7.07 -18.55 -4.84
C ILE A 40 -8.04 -18.84 -5.98
N ALA A 41 -9.32 -18.97 -5.64
CA ALA A 41 -10.37 -19.22 -6.61
C ALA A 41 -10.72 -17.93 -7.36
N TYR A 42 -11.17 -18.10 -8.61
CA TYR A 42 -11.76 -17.01 -9.38
C TYR A 42 -13.00 -16.45 -8.65
N ASP A 43 -13.12 -15.13 -8.60
CA ASP A 43 -14.27 -14.42 -8.06
C ASP A 43 -14.79 -13.42 -9.11
N ALA A 44 -15.94 -13.74 -9.71
CA ALA A 44 -16.59 -12.89 -10.71
C ALA A 44 -16.94 -11.49 -10.20
N GLY A 45 -17.07 -11.31 -8.87
CA GLY A 45 -17.37 -10.02 -8.24
C GLY A 45 -16.14 -9.15 -7.99
N LEU A 46 -14.91 -9.67 -8.14
CA LEU A 46 -13.70 -8.94 -7.76
C LEU A 46 -13.46 -7.69 -8.64
N VAL A 47 -13.42 -7.85 -9.96
CA VAL A 47 -13.18 -6.71 -10.87
C VAL A 47 -14.29 -5.66 -10.77
N PRO A 48 -15.60 -6.01 -10.75
CA PRO A 48 -16.66 -5.04 -10.48
C PRO A 48 -16.46 -4.26 -9.16
N ALA A 49 -16.04 -4.92 -8.09
CA ALA A 49 -15.77 -4.27 -6.81
C ALA A 49 -14.58 -3.30 -6.90
N LEU A 50 -13.48 -3.69 -7.54
CA LEU A 50 -12.31 -2.81 -7.72
C LEU A 50 -12.65 -1.57 -8.55
N LYS A 51 -13.47 -1.70 -9.59
CA LYS A 51 -13.98 -0.56 -10.37
C LYS A 51 -14.90 0.34 -9.55
N GLN A 52 -15.70 -0.24 -8.65
CA GLN A 52 -16.49 0.57 -7.73
C GLN A 52 -15.60 1.36 -6.77
N ASP A 53 -14.54 0.74 -6.24
CA ASP A 53 -13.54 1.45 -5.42
C ASP A 53 -12.92 2.63 -6.20
N HIS A 54 -12.62 2.47 -7.50
CA HIS A 54 -12.15 3.57 -8.34
C HIS A 54 -13.14 4.73 -8.42
N ASN A 55 -14.43 4.43 -8.64
CA ASN A 55 -15.47 5.45 -8.69
C ASN A 55 -15.57 6.22 -7.37
N ASP A 56 -15.51 5.50 -6.25
CA ASP A 56 -15.57 6.09 -4.91
C ASP A 56 -14.32 6.95 -4.62
N LEU A 57 -13.14 6.52 -5.08
CA LEU A 57 -11.89 7.28 -4.98
C LEU A 57 -11.95 8.56 -5.82
N VAL A 58 -12.41 8.47 -7.07
CA VAL A 58 -12.55 9.63 -7.97
C VAL A 58 -13.53 10.63 -7.38
N ALA A 59 -14.70 10.18 -6.91
CA ALA A 59 -15.70 11.05 -6.30
C ALA A 59 -15.15 11.81 -5.08
N LEU A 60 -14.37 11.14 -4.22
CA LEU A 60 -13.75 11.77 -3.07
C LEU A 60 -12.63 12.74 -3.47
N PHE A 61 -11.86 12.43 -4.52
CA PHE A 61 -10.84 13.33 -5.04
C PHE A 61 -11.45 14.58 -5.70
N ASP A 62 -12.60 14.44 -6.36
CA ASP A 62 -13.38 15.56 -6.90
C ASP A 62 -13.94 16.47 -5.78
N GLU A 63 -14.40 15.87 -4.68
CA GLU A 63 -14.85 16.60 -3.48
C GLU A 63 -13.71 17.44 -2.90
N ILE A 64 -12.52 16.86 -2.75
CA ILE A 64 -11.30 17.57 -2.30
C ILE A 64 -11.01 18.78 -3.21
N GLY A 65 -11.03 18.58 -4.52
CA GLY A 65 -10.82 19.67 -5.49
C GLY A 65 -11.92 20.74 -5.42
N SER A 66 -13.16 20.33 -5.13
CA SER A 66 -14.27 21.25 -4.93
C SER A 66 -14.05 22.14 -3.70
N CYS A 67 -13.59 21.58 -2.58
CA CYS A 67 -13.24 22.36 -1.40
C CYS A 67 -12.17 23.42 -1.73
N ALA A 68 -11.09 23.03 -2.42
CA ALA A 68 -10.05 23.97 -2.83
C ALA A 68 -10.57 25.09 -3.75
N ARG A 69 -11.43 24.76 -4.74
CA ARG A 69 -12.01 25.77 -5.66
C ARG A 69 -12.93 26.78 -4.96
N HIS A 70 -13.52 26.40 -3.83
CA HIS A 70 -14.43 27.25 -3.05
C HIS A 70 -13.77 27.80 -1.78
N ASP A 71 -12.44 27.76 -1.70
CA ASP A 71 -11.63 28.24 -0.57
C ASP A 71 -11.92 27.58 0.79
N ARG A 72 -12.49 26.37 0.78
CA ARG A 72 -12.78 25.57 2.00
C ARG A 72 -11.61 24.64 2.35
N PHE A 73 -10.42 25.21 2.55
CA PHE A 73 -9.20 24.43 2.78
C PHE A 73 -9.16 23.71 4.12
N GLU A 74 -9.94 24.16 5.10
CA GLU A 74 -10.15 23.53 6.40
C GLU A 74 -10.82 22.15 6.31
N GLU A 75 -11.57 21.89 5.23
CA GLU A 75 -12.26 20.61 5.00
C GLU A 75 -11.32 19.56 4.36
N ILE A 76 -10.19 19.98 3.79
CA ILE A 76 -9.32 19.13 2.99
C ILE A 76 -8.56 18.06 3.81
N PRO A 77 -7.95 18.36 4.98
CA PRO A 77 -7.21 17.36 5.75
C PRO A 77 -8.00 16.08 6.11
N PRO A 78 -9.25 16.15 6.61
CA PRO A 78 -10.04 14.95 6.88
C PRO A 78 -10.44 14.21 5.61
N LEU A 79 -10.74 14.91 4.50
CA LEU A 79 -11.03 14.27 3.20
C LEU A 79 -9.81 13.52 2.65
N LEU A 80 -8.61 14.10 2.75
CA LEU A 80 -7.36 13.44 2.38
C LEU A 80 -7.09 12.19 3.22
N THR A 81 -7.41 12.23 4.51
CA THR A 81 -7.29 11.05 5.39
C THR A 81 -8.22 9.94 4.93
N ARG A 82 -9.48 10.25 4.62
CA ARG A 82 -10.45 9.29 4.08
C ARG A 82 -9.99 8.74 2.72
N PHE A 83 -9.49 9.60 1.85
CA PHE A 83 -8.99 9.21 0.53
C PHE A 83 -7.83 8.22 0.65
N LYS A 84 -6.86 8.52 1.52
CA LYS A 84 -5.75 7.62 1.82
C LYS A 84 -6.23 6.24 2.29
N MET A 85 -7.18 6.20 3.24
CA MET A 85 -7.69 4.95 3.77
C MET A 85 -8.39 4.10 2.71
N ASN A 86 -9.23 4.73 1.87
CA ASN A 86 -9.91 4.05 0.77
C ASN A 86 -8.90 3.52 -0.25
N LEU A 87 -7.88 4.31 -0.58
CA LEU A 87 -6.84 3.88 -1.52
C LEU A 87 -6.07 2.70 -0.95
N GLU A 88 -5.65 2.75 0.32
CA GLU A 88 -4.94 1.62 0.96
C GLU A 88 -5.78 0.34 0.97
N ALA A 89 -7.08 0.44 1.25
CA ALA A 89 -8.00 -0.71 1.20
C ALA A 89 -8.10 -1.30 -0.22
N HIS A 90 -8.27 -0.45 -1.23
CA HIS A 90 -8.28 -0.84 -2.64
C HIS A 90 -6.97 -1.56 -3.03
N LEU A 91 -5.82 -0.97 -2.68
CA LEU A 91 -4.50 -1.56 -2.96
C LEU A 91 -4.31 -2.93 -2.30
N ILE A 92 -4.81 -3.12 -1.08
CA ILE A 92 -4.74 -4.41 -0.40
C ILE A 92 -5.61 -5.43 -1.14
N ALA A 93 -6.83 -5.07 -1.51
CA ALA A 93 -7.73 -5.96 -2.25
C ALA A 93 -7.12 -6.38 -3.58
N GLU A 94 -6.57 -5.44 -4.34
CA GLU A 94 -5.90 -5.72 -5.61
C GLU A 94 -4.66 -6.61 -5.42
N ASN A 95 -3.77 -6.27 -4.48
CA ASN A 95 -2.53 -7.03 -4.24
C ASN A 95 -2.77 -8.46 -3.75
N VAL A 96 -3.73 -8.64 -2.84
CA VAL A 96 -3.97 -9.95 -2.19
C VAL A 96 -4.86 -10.83 -3.04
N ARG A 97 -5.84 -10.27 -3.75
CA ARG A 97 -6.86 -11.05 -4.47
C ARG A 97 -6.58 -11.09 -5.97
N PHE A 98 -6.41 -9.93 -6.60
CA PHE A 98 -6.26 -9.83 -8.05
C PHE A 98 -4.90 -10.38 -8.50
N TYR A 99 -3.81 -9.77 -8.03
CA TYR A 99 -2.47 -10.13 -8.52
C TYR A 99 -2.11 -11.58 -8.20
N ASN A 100 -2.40 -12.06 -6.99
CA ASN A 100 -2.08 -13.45 -6.64
C ASN A 100 -2.88 -14.48 -7.49
N TYR A 101 -4.09 -14.14 -7.94
CA TYR A 101 -4.84 -14.98 -8.88
C TYR A 101 -4.21 -14.95 -10.27
N VAL A 102 -4.01 -13.76 -10.84
CA VAL A 102 -3.51 -13.62 -12.22
C VAL A 102 -2.10 -14.18 -12.35
N GLU A 103 -1.21 -13.94 -11.37
CA GLU A 103 0.14 -14.50 -11.38
C GLU A 103 0.13 -16.03 -11.42
N ARG A 104 -0.83 -16.67 -10.73
CA ARG A 104 -1.00 -18.12 -10.73
C ARG A 104 -1.65 -18.63 -12.02
N ALA A 105 -2.66 -17.94 -12.51
CA ALA A 105 -3.38 -18.29 -13.74
C ALA A 105 -2.49 -18.19 -14.98
N LEU A 106 -1.49 -17.31 -14.94
CA LEU A 106 -0.52 -17.09 -16.03
C LEU A 106 0.85 -17.72 -15.74
N GLU A 107 0.93 -18.68 -14.83
CA GLU A 107 2.14 -19.47 -14.62
C GLU A 107 2.59 -20.13 -15.94
N GLY A 108 3.77 -19.75 -16.43
CA GLY A 108 4.32 -20.22 -17.71
C GLY A 108 4.21 -19.21 -18.87
N ASP A 109 3.50 -18.10 -18.69
CA ASP A 109 3.42 -16.99 -19.66
C ASP A 109 4.40 -15.87 -19.29
N SER A 110 5.58 -15.88 -19.92
CA SER A 110 6.67 -14.95 -19.61
C SER A 110 6.37 -13.50 -20.01
N GLU A 111 5.54 -13.28 -21.04
CA GLU A 111 5.18 -11.96 -21.54
C GLU A 111 4.21 -11.27 -20.56
N ASN A 112 3.13 -11.96 -20.19
CA ASN A 112 2.16 -11.43 -19.23
C ASN A 112 2.74 -11.29 -17.82
N THR A 113 3.71 -12.14 -17.45
CA THR A 113 4.45 -11.99 -16.19
C THR A 113 5.22 -10.65 -16.13
N MET A 114 5.86 -10.23 -17.23
CA MET A 114 6.56 -8.94 -17.26
C MET A 114 5.59 -7.76 -17.18
N LEU A 115 4.44 -7.86 -17.86
CA LEU A 115 3.38 -6.85 -17.81
C LEU A 115 2.88 -6.66 -16.36
N ILE A 116 2.54 -7.74 -15.67
CA ILE A 116 2.09 -7.70 -14.26
C ILE A 116 3.12 -7.04 -13.33
N ARG A 117 4.41 -7.40 -13.48
CA ARG A 117 5.48 -6.80 -12.68
C ARG A 117 5.62 -5.30 -12.94
N SER A 118 5.36 -4.85 -14.16
CA SER A 118 5.37 -3.42 -14.51
C SER A 118 4.27 -2.65 -13.77
N PHE A 119 3.04 -3.17 -13.76
CA PHE A 119 1.90 -2.58 -13.05
C PHE A 119 2.14 -2.49 -11.53
N ARG A 120 2.69 -3.56 -10.91
CA ARG A 120 3.06 -3.53 -9.47
C ARG A 120 4.07 -2.44 -9.13
N ARG A 121 5.10 -2.25 -9.96
CA ARG A 121 6.13 -1.20 -9.72
C ARG A 121 5.53 0.19 -9.82
N GLU A 122 4.68 0.41 -10.82
CA GLU A 122 3.95 1.66 -11.00
C GLU A 122 3.04 1.93 -9.80
N MET A 123 2.40 0.89 -9.23
CA MET A 123 1.48 1.06 -8.09
C MET A 123 2.17 1.55 -6.85
N ASN A 124 3.33 0.98 -6.56
CA ASN A 124 4.14 1.40 -5.42
C ASN A 124 4.64 2.85 -5.56
N ALA A 125 4.86 3.34 -6.79
CA ALA A 125 5.23 4.74 -7.00
C ALA A 125 4.05 5.68 -6.72
N ILE A 126 2.87 5.38 -7.27
CA ILE A 126 1.66 6.20 -7.10
C ILE A 126 1.21 6.21 -5.63
N ALA A 127 1.18 5.04 -4.99
CA ALA A 127 0.82 4.93 -3.57
C ALA A 127 1.73 5.79 -2.68
N ARG A 128 3.04 5.81 -2.95
CA ARG A 128 3.98 6.70 -2.23
C ARG A 128 3.69 8.16 -2.50
N GLY A 129 3.48 8.55 -3.76
CA GLY A 129 3.12 9.92 -4.13
C GLY A 129 1.86 10.42 -3.41
N VAL A 130 0.81 9.59 -3.35
CA VAL A 130 -0.42 9.93 -2.61
C VAL A 130 -0.17 10.04 -1.11
N VAL A 131 0.60 9.11 -0.52
CA VAL A 131 0.93 9.19 0.92
C VAL A 131 1.70 10.46 1.25
N ASP A 132 2.65 10.85 0.40
CA ASP A 132 3.44 12.07 0.60
C ASP A 132 2.59 13.33 0.39
N PHE A 133 1.70 13.34 -0.60
CA PHE A 133 0.69 14.39 -0.81
C PHE A 133 -0.21 14.56 0.41
N VAL A 134 -0.80 13.46 0.91
CA VAL A 134 -1.67 13.48 2.09
C VAL A 134 -0.91 14.04 3.29
N LYS A 135 0.31 13.56 3.56
CA LYS A 135 1.15 14.05 4.66
C LYS A 135 1.47 15.53 4.55
N LYS A 136 1.82 16.01 3.35
CA LYS A 136 2.16 17.42 3.10
C LYS A 136 1.00 18.35 3.47
N TYR A 137 -0.24 17.90 3.26
CA TYR A 137 -1.45 18.70 3.44
C TYR A 137 -2.29 18.31 4.67
N GLN A 138 -1.73 17.53 5.59
CA GLN A 138 -2.23 17.42 6.97
C GLN A 138 -1.83 18.66 7.79
N LEU A 139 -2.24 19.84 7.34
CA LEU A 139 -1.92 21.13 7.96
C LEU A 139 -3.05 21.54 8.90
N ASN A 140 -2.69 22.22 10.00
CA ASN A 140 -3.68 22.82 10.91
C ASN A 140 -4.34 24.08 10.30
N ALA A 141 -3.61 24.78 9.43
CA ALA A 141 -4.09 25.96 8.72
C ALA A 141 -3.34 26.10 7.39
N PHE A 142 -4.05 26.54 6.36
CA PHE A 142 -3.48 26.86 5.05
C PHE A 142 -3.25 28.37 4.94
N ASP A 143 -2.02 28.75 4.61
CA ASP A 143 -1.69 30.09 4.13
C ASP A 143 -1.76 30.15 2.59
N GLU A 144 -1.66 31.34 2.02
CA GLU A 144 -1.78 31.52 0.56
C GLU A 144 -0.72 30.72 -0.23
N ALA A 145 0.49 30.55 0.32
CA ALA A 145 1.54 29.77 -0.31
C ALA A 145 1.18 28.27 -0.37
N SER A 146 0.70 27.71 0.74
CA SER A 146 0.27 26.30 0.81
C SER A 146 -1.01 26.04 0.02
N LYS A 147 -1.95 27.00 -0.07
CA LYS A 147 -3.11 26.91 -0.96
C LYS A 147 -2.69 26.81 -2.43
N SER A 148 -1.81 27.71 -2.89
CA SER A 148 -1.31 27.68 -4.27
C SER A 148 -0.59 26.37 -4.56
N ALA A 149 0.33 25.96 -3.68
CA ALA A 149 1.04 24.70 -3.85
C ALA A 149 0.10 23.49 -3.84
N PHE A 150 -0.96 23.52 -3.03
CA PHE A 150 -1.96 22.46 -2.99
C PHE A 150 -2.64 22.26 -4.34
N ILE A 151 -3.02 23.35 -5.02
CA ILE A 151 -3.71 23.27 -6.31
C ILE A 151 -2.81 22.62 -7.37
N ASP A 152 -1.54 22.99 -7.41
CA ASP A 152 -0.57 22.42 -8.35
C ASP A 152 -0.33 20.92 -8.08
N ASP A 153 -0.09 20.56 -6.82
CA ASP A 153 0.10 19.17 -6.42
C ASP A 153 -1.16 18.32 -6.64
N TYR A 154 -2.34 18.89 -6.36
CA TYR A 154 -3.63 18.23 -6.56
C TYR A 154 -3.84 17.83 -8.02
N GLN A 155 -3.51 18.73 -8.96
CA GLN A 155 -3.58 18.43 -10.39
C GLN A 155 -2.62 17.32 -10.78
N ALA A 156 -1.36 17.41 -10.35
CA ALA A 156 -0.34 16.40 -10.66
C ALA A 156 -0.71 15.01 -10.11
N VAL A 157 -1.22 14.94 -8.88
CA VAL A 157 -1.69 13.66 -8.29
C VAL A 157 -2.93 13.15 -8.99
N GLY A 158 -3.88 14.02 -9.34
CA GLY A 158 -5.09 13.67 -10.09
C GLY A 158 -4.77 13.04 -11.44
N ASP A 159 -3.84 13.62 -12.20
CA ASP A 159 -3.42 13.09 -13.50
C ASP A 159 -2.78 11.71 -13.38
N LEU A 160 -1.96 11.48 -12.35
CA LEU A 160 -1.34 10.17 -12.09
C LEU A 160 -2.39 9.11 -11.73
N LEU A 161 -3.37 9.46 -10.90
CA LEU A 161 -4.46 8.57 -10.52
C LEU A 161 -5.35 8.22 -11.72
N ALA A 162 -5.71 9.20 -12.54
CA ALA A 162 -6.55 9.00 -13.71
C ALA A 162 -5.87 8.08 -14.75
N GLN A 163 -4.59 8.34 -15.06
CA GLN A 163 -3.79 7.48 -15.94
C GLN A 163 -3.72 6.06 -15.41
N ARG A 164 -3.61 5.91 -14.10
CA ARG A 164 -3.53 4.60 -13.46
C ARG A 164 -4.82 3.80 -13.61
N ILE A 165 -5.94 4.38 -13.20
CA ILE A 165 -7.26 3.76 -13.29
C ILE A 165 -7.55 3.35 -14.74
N GLN A 166 -7.27 4.24 -15.70
CA GLN A 166 -7.44 3.96 -17.12
C GLN A 166 -6.63 2.73 -17.56
N ARG A 167 -5.35 2.65 -17.19
CA ARG A 167 -4.48 1.53 -17.57
C ARG A 167 -4.86 0.22 -16.90
N GLU A 168 -5.29 0.26 -15.64
CA GLU A 168 -5.77 -0.93 -14.96
C GLU A 168 -7.01 -1.49 -15.64
N GLU A 169 -8.01 -0.65 -15.86
CA GLU A 169 -9.27 -1.09 -16.44
C GLU A 169 -9.14 -1.53 -17.89
N ALA A 170 -8.28 -0.88 -18.67
CA ALA A 170 -8.12 -1.16 -20.09
C ALA A 170 -7.14 -2.30 -20.40
N SER A 171 -6.17 -2.58 -19.50
CA SER A 171 -5.07 -3.50 -19.82
C SER A 171 -4.78 -4.52 -18.72
N LEU A 172 -4.95 -4.19 -17.45
CA LEU A 172 -4.69 -5.13 -16.34
C LEU A 172 -5.90 -6.03 -16.09
N TYR A 173 -7.07 -5.45 -15.83
CA TYR A 173 -8.30 -6.19 -15.48
C TYR A 173 -8.77 -7.18 -16.55
N PRO A 174 -8.56 -6.96 -17.87
CA PRO A 174 -8.83 -7.99 -18.87
C PRO A 174 -8.08 -9.32 -18.67
N LEU A 175 -6.94 -9.32 -17.97
CA LEU A 175 -6.19 -10.54 -17.66
C LEU A 175 -6.87 -11.42 -16.59
N TYR A 176 -7.88 -10.90 -15.90
CA TYR A 176 -8.61 -11.63 -14.87
C TYR A 176 -9.76 -12.43 -15.49
N GLN A 177 -9.42 -13.59 -16.05
CA GLN A 177 -10.36 -14.52 -16.67
C GLN A 177 -10.47 -15.80 -15.85
N PRO A 178 -11.61 -16.52 -15.89
CA PRO A 178 -11.69 -17.88 -15.39
C PRO A 178 -10.62 -18.76 -16.05
N ALA A 179 -9.94 -19.59 -15.24
CA ALA A 179 -8.94 -20.55 -15.71
C ALA A 179 -9.57 -21.78 -16.37
#